data_AF-A0A4V0XDY3-F1
#
_entry.id   AF-A0A4V0XDY3-F1
#
_cell.length_a   1.000
_cell.length_b   1.000
_cell.length_c   1.000
_cell.angle_alpha   90.00
_cell.angle_beta   90.00
_cell.angle_gamma   90.00
#
_symmetry.space_group_name_H-M   'P 1'
#
loop_
_entity.id
_entity.type
_entity.pdbx_description
1 polymer ?
#
loop_
_entity_poly.entity_id
_entity_poly.type
_entity_poly.pdbx_seq_one_letter_code
_entity_poly.pdbx_strand_id
1 'polypeptide(L)'
;MDSRHFIKMYLPDTSAMDDRLLLLLRQKKLQPRDLVVVRALQMCMCKAAGRDQGRIKASVEHLAALTGTKEPNVHTSMTRLRKEYLLVRCRNRRSGEVFYLLDPHLWAIGRAQKEGHLWAQFKEAFDRGGDVED
;
A
#
# COMPACT_ATOMS: atom_id res chain seq x y z
N MET A 1 -6.29 -29.46 27.71
CA MET A 1 -5.13 -29.01 26.90
C MET A 1 -5.61 -28.80 25.48
N ASP A 2 -5.40 -27.70 24.76
CA ASP A 2 -5.10 -26.31 25.08
C ASP A 2 -5.37 -25.58 23.75
N SER A 3 -6.31 -24.63 23.73
CA SER A 3 -6.82 -23.96 22.51
C SER A 3 -5.85 -22.89 21.98
N ARG A 4 -4.54 -23.14 22.06
CA ARG A 4 -3.47 -22.19 21.71
C ARG A 4 -2.84 -22.46 20.34
N HIS A 5 -3.64 -22.85 19.36
CA HIS A 5 -3.26 -22.59 17.96
C HIS A 5 -3.60 -21.13 17.64
N PHE A 6 -2.91 -20.21 18.32
CA PHE A 6 -2.80 -18.83 17.86
C PHE A 6 -2.13 -18.91 16.49
N ILE A 7 -2.92 -18.67 15.44
CA ILE A 7 -2.38 -18.32 14.13
C ILE A 7 -1.45 -17.13 14.40
N LYS A 8 -0.14 -17.41 14.40
CA LYS A 8 0.89 -16.38 14.41
C LYS A 8 0.80 -15.71 13.05
N MET A 9 -0.19 -14.82 12.88
CA MET A 9 -0.18 -13.85 11.80
C MET A 9 1.11 -13.08 11.99
N TYR A 10 2.10 -13.37 11.14
CA TYR A 10 3.26 -12.52 10.94
C TYR A 10 2.76 -11.19 10.35
N LEU A 11 2.18 -10.36 11.22
CA LEU A 11 2.11 -8.93 10.99
C LEU A 11 3.57 -8.49 10.95
N PRO A 12 4.03 -7.94 9.81
CA PRO A 12 5.37 -7.40 9.77
C PRO A 12 5.52 -6.30 10.83
N ASP A 13 6.75 -5.98 11.21
CA ASP A 13 7.02 -4.82 12.07
C ASP A 13 6.57 -3.55 11.32
N THR A 14 5.35 -3.08 11.64
CA THR A 14 4.73 -1.89 11.03
C THR A 14 5.04 -0.61 11.80
N SER A 15 5.90 -0.66 12.82
CA SER A 15 6.20 0.51 13.67
C SER A 15 6.60 1.74 12.84
N ALA A 16 7.44 1.56 11.82
CA ALA A 16 7.84 2.62 10.90
C ALA A 16 6.67 3.21 10.09
N MET A 17 5.70 2.38 9.66
CA MET A 17 4.48 2.85 9.02
C MET A 17 3.63 3.66 10.01
N ASP A 18 3.41 3.11 11.19
CA ASP A 18 2.53 3.70 12.18
C ASP A 18 3.05 5.08 12.63
N ASP A 19 4.36 5.21 12.88
CA ASP A 19 5.02 6.48 13.17
C ASP A 19 4.89 7.48 12.02
N ARG A 20 5.07 7.01 10.78
CA ARG A 20 4.91 7.85 9.58
C ARG A 20 3.48 8.34 9.43
N LEU A 21 2.48 7.48 9.61
CA LEU A 21 1.06 7.83 9.52
C LEU A 21 0.68 8.84 10.61
N LEU A 22 1.12 8.62 11.84
CA LEU A 22 0.89 9.54 12.96
C LEU A 22 1.49 10.92 12.69
N LEU A 23 2.71 10.98 12.15
CA LEU A 23 3.34 12.23 11.74
C LEU A 23 2.52 12.96 10.68
N LEU A 24 2.05 12.26 9.65
CA LEU A 24 1.27 12.86 8.56
C LEU A 24 -0.11 13.33 9.01
N LEU A 25 -0.75 12.63 9.96
CA LEU A 25 -1.99 13.08 10.60
C LEU A 25 -1.76 14.35 11.42
N ARG A 26 -0.70 14.39 12.23
CA ARG A 26 -0.33 15.56 13.04
C ARG A 26 -0.05 16.78 12.15
N GLN A 27 0.56 16.57 10.98
CA GLN A 27 0.80 17.61 9.98
C GLN A 27 -0.44 17.97 9.15
N LYS A 28 -1.59 17.32 9.38
CA LYS A 28 -2.84 17.48 8.62
C LYS A 28 -2.72 17.18 7.12
N LYS A 29 -1.68 16.42 6.74
CA LYS A 29 -1.46 15.96 5.37
C LYS A 29 -2.32 14.75 5.03
N LEU A 30 -2.56 13.91 6.05
CA LEU A 30 -3.58 12.86 6.03
C LEU A 30 -4.74 13.21 6.96
N GLN A 31 -5.87 12.57 6.71
CA GLN A 31 -7.07 12.58 7.53
C GLN A 31 -7.30 11.20 8.16
N PRO A 32 -8.05 11.11 9.28
CA PRO A 32 -8.36 9.83 9.91
C PRO A 32 -8.96 8.78 8.95
N ARG A 33 -9.79 9.22 7.99
CA ARG A 33 -10.37 8.35 6.97
C ARG A 33 -9.33 7.73 6.02
N ASP A 34 -8.19 8.39 5.82
CA ASP A 34 -7.15 7.89 4.94
C ASP A 34 -6.50 6.62 5.56
N LEU A 35 -6.52 6.49 6.90
CA LEU A 35 -6.04 5.29 7.61
C LEU A 35 -6.90 4.06 7.33
N VAL A 36 -8.21 4.24 7.15
CA VAL A 36 -9.13 3.14 6.80
C VAL A 36 -8.75 2.58 5.43
N VAL A 37 -8.39 3.45 4.48
CA VAL A 37 -7.91 3.06 3.15
C VAL A 37 -6.54 2.38 3.22
N VAL A 38 -5.61 2.90 4.04
CA VAL A 38 -4.33 2.23 4.30
C VAL A 38 -4.55 0.81 4.81
N ARG A 39 -5.46 0.61 5.76
CA ARG A 39 -5.77 -0.71 6.30
C ARG A 39 -6.36 -1.65 5.24
N ALA A 40 -7.26 -1.14 4.40
CA ALA A 40 -7.80 -1.90 3.28
C ALA A 40 -6.71 -2.34 2.29
N LEU A 41 -5.78 -1.44 1.95
CA LEU A 41 -4.62 -1.76 1.13
C LEU A 41 -3.74 -2.85 1.77
N GLN A 42 -3.49 -2.77 3.08
CA GLN A 42 -2.75 -3.82 3.81
C GLN A 42 -3.46 -5.18 3.69
N MET A 43 -4.80 -5.22 3.80
CA MET A 43 -5.57 -6.45 3.62
C MET A 43 -5.45 -7.00 2.20
N CYS A 44 -5.49 -6.14 1.17
CA CYS A 44 -5.28 -6.55 -0.21
C CYS A 44 -3.86 -7.11 -0.46
N MET A 45 -2.86 -6.61 0.28
CA MET A 45 -1.46 -7.04 0.18
C MET A 45 -1.20 -8.44 0.78
N CYS A 46 -2.04 -8.92 1.71
CA CYS A 46 -1.83 -10.21 2.39
C CYS A 46 -1.83 -11.45 1.47
N LYS A 47 -2.13 -11.31 0.17
CA LYS A 47 -1.90 -12.36 -0.83
C LYS A 47 -0.40 -12.52 -1.06
N ALA A 48 0.13 -13.76 -1.01
CA ALA A 48 1.58 -14.04 -1.04
C ALA A 48 2.36 -13.30 -2.15
N ALA A 49 1.80 -13.23 -3.36
CA ALA A 49 2.42 -12.51 -4.48
C ALA A 49 2.49 -10.98 -4.27
N GLY A 50 1.49 -10.39 -3.61
CA GLY A 50 1.46 -8.95 -3.33
C GLY A 50 2.49 -8.54 -2.28
N ARG A 51 2.72 -9.37 -1.26
CA ARG A 51 3.71 -9.12 -0.20
C ARG A 51 5.15 -9.22 -0.69
N ASP A 52 5.45 -10.11 -1.63
CA ASP A 52 6.80 -10.28 -2.17
C ASP A 52 7.17 -9.21 -3.20
N GLN A 53 6.17 -8.61 -3.87
CA GLN A 53 6.36 -7.68 -4.98
C GLN A 53 5.99 -6.23 -4.64
N GLY A 54 5.31 -6.00 -3.51
CA GLY A 54 4.77 -4.69 -3.16
C GLY A 54 3.69 -4.18 -4.10
N ARG A 55 3.07 -5.09 -4.85
CA ARG A 55 2.08 -4.81 -5.89
C ARG A 55 0.69 -5.10 -5.35
N ILE A 56 -0.18 -4.09 -5.38
CA ILE A 56 -1.60 -4.23 -5.06
C ILE A 56 -2.43 -4.02 -6.32
N LYS A 57 -3.28 -5.00 -6.62
CA LYS A 57 -4.34 -4.89 -7.62
C LYS A 57 -5.67 -4.71 -6.89
N ALA A 58 -6.06 -3.46 -6.68
CA ALA A 58 -7.32 -3.11 -6.04
C ALA A 58 -7.97 -1.92 -6.77
N SER A 59 -9.22 -2.08 -7.20
CA SER A 59 -10.00 -0.97 -7.74
C SER A 59 -10.50 -0.06 -6.62
N VAL A 60 -10.84 1.19 -6.95
CA VAL A 60 -11.46 2.12 -6.00
C VAL A 60 -12.78 1.56 -5.47
N GLU A 61 -13.57 0.93 -6.34
CA GLU A 61 -14.81 0.23 -6.00
C GLU A 61 -14.56 -0.90 -4.98
N HIS A 62 -13.54 -1.73 -5.20
CA HIS A 62 -13.20 -2.81 -4.27
C HIS A 62 -12.80 -2.26 -2.88
N LEU A 63 -11.99 -1.19 -2.84
CA LEU A 63 -11.60 -0.54 -1.59
C LEU A 63 -12.79 0.15 -0.92
N ALA A 64 -13.70 0.76 -1.67
CA ALA A 64 -14.93 1.36 -1.17
C ALA A 64 -15.81 0.32 -0.51
N ALA A 65 -16.03 -0.83 -1.17
CA ALA A 65 -16.77 -1.95 -0.62
C ALA A 65 -16.11 -2.52 0.66
N LEU A 66 -14.78 -2.69 0.65
CA LEU A 66 -14.03 -3.24 1.78
C LEU A 66 -14.07 -2.32 3.02
N THR A 67 -14.16 -1.01 2.81
CA THR A 67 -14.14 -0.01 3.89
C THR A 67 -15.52 0.50 4.29
N GLY A 68 -16.57 0.17 3.53
CA GLY A 68 -17.90 0.76 3.69
C GLY A 68 -17.93 2.26 3.39
N THR A 69 -16.97 2.78 2.61
CA THR A 69 -16.87 4.21 2.28
C THR A 69 -17.29 4.46 0.84
N LYS A 70 -17.75 5.69 0.53
CA LYS A 70 -18.09 6.07 -0.84
C LYS A 70 -16.84 6.20 -1.71
N GLU A 71 -16.92 5.79 -2.97
CA GLU A 71 -15.80 5.84 -3.92
C GLU A 71 -15.10 7.20 -4.03
N PRO A 72 -15.79 8.36 -4.07
CA PRO A 72 -15.12 9.66 -4.12
C PRO A 72 -14.21 9.93 -2.90
N ASN A 73 -14.58 9.39 -1.73
CA ASN A 73 -13.77 9.51 -0.52
C ASN A 73 -12.53 8.62 -0.60
N VAL A 74 -12.67 7.40 -1.12
CA VAL A 74 -11.53 6.51 -1.39
C VAL A 74 -10.59 7.15 -2.40
N HIS A 75 -11.12 7.68 -3.52
CA HIS A 75 -10.32 8.36 -4.54
C HIS A 75 -9.53 9.55 -3.97
N THR A 76 -10.18 10.37 -3.13
CA THR A 76 -9.53 11.49 -2.45
C THR A 76 -8.43 11.02 -1.50
N SER A 77 -8.69 9.94 -0.75
CA SER A 77 -7.71 9.34 0.18
C SER A 77 -6.50 8.80 -0.60
N MET A 78 -6.73 8.02 -1.65
CA MET A 78 -5.68 7.51 -2.55
C MET A 78 -4.83 8.65 -3.14
N THR A 79 -5.45 9.77 -3.51
CA THR A 79 -4.74 10.95 -4.01
C THR A 79 -3.80 11.54 -2.95
N ARG A 80 -4.23 11.64 -1.69
CA ARG A 80 -3.37 12.09 -0.59
C ARG A 80 -2.25 11.12 -0.26
N LEU A 81 -2.55 9.82 -0.20
CA LEU A 81 -1.53 8.79 0.01
C LEU A 81 -0.42 8.84 -1.06
N ARG A 82 -0.79 9.10 -2.33
CA ARG A 82 0.18 9.31 -3.41
C ARG A 82 1.04 10.56 -3.21
N LYS A 83 0.43 11.69 -2.82
CA LYS A 83 1.16 12.94 -2.57
C LYS A 83 2.18 12.81 -1.44
N GLU A 84 1.89 11.97 -0.46
CA GLU A 84 2.79 11.70 0.68
C GLU A 84 3.74 10.52 0.45
N TYR A 85 3.90 10.08 -0.81
CA TYR A 85 4.84 9.02 -1.21
C TYR A 85 4.58 7.66 -0.54
N LEU A 86 3.33 7.39 -0.12
CA LEU A 86 3.00 6.10 0.50
C LEU A 86 2.68 5.01 -0.52
N LEU A 87 2.28 5.42 -1.73
CA LEU A 87 1.98 4.53 -2.85
C LEU A 87 2.11 5.26 -4.19
N VAL A 88 2.34 4.51 -5.27
CA VAL A 88 2.37 4.98 -6.65
C VAL A 88 1.36 4.19 -7.47
N ARG A 89 0.51 4.90 -8.22
CA ARG A 89 -0.36 4.27 -9.22
C ARG A 89 0.48 3.93 -10.43
N CYS A 90 0.48 2.67 -10.82
CA CYS A 90 1.21 2.15 -11.95
C CYS A 90 0.25 1.64 -13.03
N ARG A 91 0.66 1.73 -14.30
CA ARG A 91 -0.01 1.05 -15.42
C ARG A 91 0.98 0.15 -16.14
N ASN A 92 0.65 -1.12 -16.26
CA ASN A 92 1.42 -2.05 -17.10
C ASN A 92 1.20 -1.67 -18.57
N ARG A 93 2.25 -1.31 -19.30
CA ARG A 93 2.13 -0.86 -20.70
C ARG A 93 1.63 -1.96 -21.66
N ARG A 94 1.91 -3.23 -21.38
CA ARG A 94 1.52 -4.36 -22.24
C ARG A 94 0.06 -4.76 -22.04
N SER A 95 -0.37 -4.93 -20.79
CA SER A 95 -1.74 -5.36 -20.48
C SER A 95 -2.72 -4.20 -20.30
N GLY A 96 -2.21 -2.97 -20.13
CA GLY A 96 -3.02 -1.82 -19.73
C GLY A 96 -3.49 -1.85 -18.28
N GLU A 97 -3.15 -2.89 -17.52
CA GLU A 97 -3.62 -3.13 -16.15
C GLU A 97 -3.08 -2.08 -15.18
N VAL A 98 -3.96 -1.58 -14.32
CA VAL A 98 -3.58 -0.62 -13.27
C VAL A 98 -3.32 -1.37 -11.96
N PHE A 99 -2.21 -1.06 -11.33
CA PHE A 99 -1.84 -1.56 -10.02
C PHE A 99 -1.22 -0.45 -9.18
N TYR A 100 -0.96 -0.72 -7.91
CA TYR A 100 -0.27 0.21 -7.02
C TYR A 100 1.01 -0.44 -6.51
N LEU A 101 2.10 0.32 -6.58
CA LEU A 101 3.32 0.02 -5.85
C LEU A 101 3.26 0.73 -4.50
N LEU A 102 3.67 0.03 -3.46
CA LEU A 102 3.77 0.54 -2.11
C LEU A 102 5.23 0.82 -1.76
N ASP A 103 5.46 1.78 -0.87
CA ASP A 103 6.79 2.05 -0.35
C ASP A 103 7.30 0.82 0.45
N PRO A 104 8.35 0.12 -0.01
CA PRO A 104 8.79 -1.12 0.62
C PRO A 104 9.31 -0.93 2.04
N HIS A 105 9.88 0.25 2.38
CA HIS A 105 10.41 0.53 3.70
C HIS A 105 9.29 0.74 4.72
N LEU A 106 8.22 1.41 4.31
CA LEU A 106 7.09 1.68 5.21
C LEU A 106 6.22 0.43 5.35
N TRP A 107 5.94 -0.27 4.26
CA TRP A 107 4.98 -1.37 4.27
C TRP A 107 5.60 -2.73 4.63
N ALA A 108 6.91 -2.76 4.93
CA ALA A 108 7.67 -3.96 5.26
C ALA A 108 7.48 -5.09 4.21
N ILE A 109 7.73 -4.72 2.95
CA ILE A 109 7.49 -5.54 1.76
C ILE A 109 8.76 -6.27 1.36
N GLY A 110 8.59 -7.53 0.94
CA GLY A 110 9.67 -8.34 0.42
C GLY A 110 10.64 -8.81 1.51
N ARG A 111 11.68 -9.52 1.07
CA ARG A 111 12.81 -9.93 1.93
C ARG A 111 13.87 -8.84 1.84
N ALA A 112 14.69 -8.68 2.89
CA ALA A 112 15.79 -7.70 2.92
C ALA A 112 16.67 -7.73 1.64
N GLN A 113 16.88 -8.91 1.05
CA GLN A 113 17.64 -9.11 -0.19
C GLN A 113 17.03 -8.41 -1.43
N LYS A 114 15.73 -8.13 -1.43
CA LYS A 114 14.99 -7.51 -2.55
C LYS A 114 14.61 -6.06 -2.28
N GLU A 115 14.85 -5.55 -1.08
CA GLU A 115 14.38 -4.24 -0.63
C GLU A 115 14.92 -3.10 -1.52
N GLY A 116 16.22 -3.10 -1.82
CA GLY A 116 16.83 -2.09 -2.71
C GLY A 116 16.25 -2.12 -4.13
N HIS A 117 15.90 -3.30 -4.64
CA HIS A 117 15.28 -3.44 -5.95
C HIS A 117 13.84 -2.93 -5.96
N LEU A 118 13.05 -3.28 -4.94
CA LEU A 118 11.68 -2.79 -4.78
C LEU A 118 11.63 -1.27 -4.59
N TRP A 119 12.60 -0.72 -3.84
CA TRP A 119 12.73 0.72 -3.67
C TRP A 119 13.07 1.43 -4.98
N ALA A 120 14.02 0.87 -5.75
CA ALA A 120 14.36 1.41 -7.07
C ALA A 120 13.13 1.42 -8.00
N GLN A 121 12.35 0.34 -8.05
CA GLN A 121 11.10 0.28 -8.82
C GLN A 121 10.08 1.31 -8.35
N PHE A 122 9.88 1.44 -7.04
CA PHE A 122 8.94 2.40 -6.46
C PHE A 122 9.33 3.84 -6.84
N LYS A 123 10.61 4.18 -6.67
CA LYS A 123 11.13 5.51 -6.97
C LYS A 123 11.06 5.83 -8.46
N GLU A 124 11.46 4.91 -9.32
CA GLU A 124 11.37 5.06 -10.78
C GLU A 124 9.93 5.27 -11.23
N ALA A 125 8.99 4.49 -10.70
CA ALA A 125 7.57 4.65 -10.97
C ALA A 125 7.03 6.01 -10.50
N PHE A 126 7.48 6.46 -9.33
CA PHE A 126 7.11 7.77 -8.79
C PHE A 126 7.61 8.90 -9.71
N ASP A 127 8.90 8.89 -10.05
CA ASP A 127 9.56 9.94 -10.84
C ASP A 127 8.98 10.03 -12.26
N ARG A 128 8.52 8.90 -12.82
CA ARG A 128 7.85 8.84 -14.13
C ARG A 128 6.36 9.13 -14.09
N GLY A 129 5.78 9.40 -12.93
CA GLY A 129 4.35 9.67 -12.78
C GLY A 129 3.43 8.44 -12.90
N GLY A 130 3.98 7.23 -12.84
CA GLY A 130 3.20 5.99 -12.78
C GLY A 130 3.20 5.09 -14.02
N ASP A 131 4.04 5.33 -15.02
CA ASP A 131 4.20 4.39 -16.13
C ASP A 131 5.37 3.44 -15.86
N VAL A 132 5.09 2.14 -15.76
CA VAL A 132 6.10 1.10 -15.49
C VAL A 132 6.06 0.05 -16.60
N GLU A 133 7.22 -0.24 -17.16
CA GLU A 133 7.43 -1.38 -18.06
C GLU A 133 7.77 -2.61 -17.22
N ASP A 134 7.08 -3.73 -17.49
CA ASP A 134 7.43 -5.06 -16.95
C ASP A 134 8.46 -5.76 -17.84
#